data_AF-A0A1E1X3C6-F1
#
_entry.id   AF-A0A1E1X3C6-F1
#
_cell.length_a   1.000
_cell.length_b   1.000
_cell.length_c   1.000
_cell.angle_alpha   90.00
_cell.angle_beta   90.00
_cell.angle_gamma   90.00
#
_symmetry.space_group_name_H-M   'P 1'
#
loop_
_entity.id
_entity.type
_entity.pdbx_description
1 polymer ?
#
loop_
_entity_poly.entity_id
_entity_poly.type
_entity_poly.pdbx_seq_one_letter_code
_entity_poly.pdbx_strand_id
1 'polypeptide(L)'
;YTPVRPHWFYSREIEHKLVWMPFSLLDSTNLEEASARLAFGGDVVVTTDGGRYDVNVGARLRRPVYWEEMPSQVRRCTWFYKLEGQNRFVPYEEQVAFVLEDHYRKSIATGSWHQRLELPGNQTVVMHNSSVMVHFLPSSHPDEWGNVSEGQSRPRVVKRGVTEVDTIEEGEPSQIDHLVFVVHGVGSVCDFRFRSVEECLDDIRHIALGLVRSHFGGPSREGRIGRVEFLPVSWHSTLHSDATGIDRALRHITLQSIPKLRHFTNDTLLDILFYTSPVYCQTIVDTVGSEMNRLHSKFMERNPEFSGTIALAGHSLGSLILYDILSHQGDTGDVLVAEQSPVPTTAEPVELP
;
A
#
# COMPACT_ATOMS: atom_id res chain seq x y z
N TYR A 1 -9.63 0.36 37.02
CA TYR A 1 -9.26 0.89 35.69
C TYR A 1 -8.27 -0.06 35.06
N THR A 2 -8.44 -0.38 33.78
CA THR A 2 -7.54 -1.26 33.02
C THR A 2 -7.03 -0.50 31.79
N PRO A 3 -5.71 -0.31 31.62
CA PRO A 3 -5.16 0.28 30.40
C PRO A 3 -5.62 -0.49 29.17
N VAL A 4 -5.90 0.23 28.08
CA VAL A 4 -6.22 -0.37 26.78
C VAL A 4 -4.96 -0.39 25.92
N ARG A 5 -4.73 -1.49 25.20
CA ARG A 5 -3.63 -1.57 24.23
C ARG A 5 -3.97 -0.65 23.04
N PRO A 6 -3.08 0.26 22.63
CA PRO A 6 -3.26 1.03 21.41
C PRO A 6 -3.20 0.10 20.20
N HIS A 7 -3.79 0.53 19.10
CA HIS A 7 -3.63 -0.09 17.80
C HIS A 7 -3.33 0.98 16.75
N TRP A 8 -2.53 0.61 15.76
CA TRP A 8 -2.09 1.50 14.70
C TRP A 8 -2.99 1.38 13.47
N PHE A 9 -3.23 2.51 12.82
CA PHE A 9 -4.04 2.62 11.60
C PHE A 9 -3.29 3.45 10.56
N TYR A 10 -3.56 3.21 9.28
CA TYR A 10 -3.14 4.07 8.18
C TYR A 10 -4.34 4.59 7.38
N SER A 11 -4.19 5.75 6.76
CA SER A 11 -5.19 6.33 5.88
C SER A 11 -4.98 5.84 4.44
N ARG A 12 -6.04 5.48 3.73
CA ARG A 12 -6.01 5.24 2.27
C ARG A 12 -7.09 6.10 1.63
N GLU A 13 -6.84 6.68 0.47
CA GLU A 13 -7.91 7.33 -0.31
C GLU A 13 -8.62 6.27 -1.17
N ILE A 14 -9.93 6.15 -1.04
CA ILE A 14 -10.76 5.26 -1.88
C ILE A 14 -11.98 6.07 -2.32
N GLU A 15 -12.23 6.17 -3.63
CA GLU A 15 -13.34 6.98 -4.20
C GLU A 15 -13.39 8.42 -3.64
N HIS A 16 -12.23 9.07 -3.53
CA HIS A 16 -12.05 10.41 -2.93
C HIS A 16 -12.47 10.54 -1.46
N LYS A 17 -12.41 9.43 -0.69
CA LYS A 17 -12.75 9.40 0.75
C LYS A 17 -11.64 8.75 1.59
N LEU A 18 -11.54 9.22 2.84
CA LEU A 18 -10.59 8.83 3.89
C LEU A 18 -11.40 8.32 5.12
N VAL A 19 -11.62 7.03 5.42
CA VAL A 19 -10.94 5.76 5.08
C VAL A 19 -9.63 5.58 5.85
N TRP A 20 -9.77 5.00 7.06
CA TRP A 20 -8.69 4.54 7.96
C TRP A 20 -8.70 3.01 8.09
N MET A 21 -7.64 2.35 7.66
CA MET A 21 -7.46 0.89 7.71
C MET A 21 -6.64 0.51 8.95
N PRO A 22 -6.96 -0.58 9.67
CA PRO A 22 -6.09 -1.10 10.72
C PRO A 22 -4.82 -1.70 10.10
N PHE A 23 -3.68 -1.52 10.75
CA PHE A 23 -2.53 -2.40 10.52
C PHE A 23 -2.83 -3.80 11.09
N SER A 24 -2.05 -4.80 10.67
CA SER A 24 -2.10 -6.14 11.28
C SER A 24 -1.71 -6.11 12.77
N LEU A 25 -2.04 -7.15 13.54
CA LEU A 25 -1.63 -7.29 14.93
C LEU A 25 -0.09 -7.33 15.07
N LEU A 26 0.59 -7.97 14.13
CA LEU A 26 2.05 -7.99 14.03
C LEU A 26 2.62 -6.57 13.80
N ASP A 27 2.20 -5.90 12.72
CA ASP A 27 2.70 -4.56 12.37
C ASP A 27 2.38 -3.54 13.47
N SER A 28 1.16 -3.57 14.01
CA SER A 28 0.73 -2.70 15.11
C SER A 28 1.53 -2.94 16.40
N THR A 29 1.97 -4.19 16.66
CA THR A 29 2.88 -4.50 17.77
C THR A 29 4.27 -3.91 17.52
N ASN A 30 4.83 -4.12 16.33
CA ASN A 30 6.15 -3.60 15.94
C ASN A 30 6.20 -2.06 15.99
N LEU A 31 5.14 -1.41 15.50
CA LEU A 31 4.95 0.05 15.55
C LEU A 31 4.85 0.57 16.98
N GLU A 32 4.15 -0.13 17.87
CA GLU A 32 4.05 0.27 19.28
C GLU A 32 5.40 0.14 20.02
N GLU A 33 6.15 -0.94 19.78
CA GLU A 33 7.51 -1.09 20.32
C GLU A 33 8.45 -0.01 19.81
N ALA A 34 8.42 0.29 18.51
CA ALA A 34 9.18 1.37 17.91
C ALA A 34 8.79 2.75 18.47
N SER A 35 7.49 2.99 18.70
CA SER A 35 6.99 4.22 19.31
C SER A 35 7.40 4.36 20.77
N ALA A 36 7.54 3.26 21.52
CA ALA A 36 8.13 3.28 22.85
C ALA A 36 9.63 3.66 22.82
N ARG A 37 10.36 3.23 21.78
CA ARG A 37 11.79 3.59 21.57
C ARG A 37 11.99 5.05 21.16
N LEU A 38 11.06 5.64 20.40
CA LEU A 38 11.10 7.07 20.03
C LEU A 38 11.15 8.04 21.22
N ALA A 39 10.68 7.64 22.41
CA ALA A 39 10.78 8.46 23.61
C ALA A 39 12.24 8.80 24.01
N PHE A 40 13.22 8.07 23.48
CA PHE A 40 14.65 8.28 23.69
C PHE A 40 15.33 9.07 22.53
N GLY A 41 14.55 9.51 21.53
CA GLY A 41 15.00 10.27 20.37
C GLY A 41 15.44 9.39 19.19
N GLY A 42 15.37 9.96 17.98
CA GLY A 42 15.77 9.31 16.72
C GLY A 42 14.68 9.39 15.65
N ASP A 43 15.06 9.06 14.41
CA ASP A 43 14.11 8.77 13.34
C ASP A 43 13.97 7.24 13.24
N VAL A 44 12.76 6.72 13.42
CA VAL A 44 12.51 5.26 13.49
C VAL A 44 11.55 4.86 12.40
N VAL A 45 12.07 4.05 11.47
CA VAL A 45 11.31 3.45 10.38
C VAL A 45 11.02 1.98 10.72
N VAL A 46 9.77 1.57 10.54
CA VAL A 46 9.31 0.19 10.70
C VAL A 46 8.76 -0.29 9.36
N THR A 47 9.23 -1.44 8.90
CA THR A 47 8.67 -2.15 7.76
C THR A 47 7.30 -2.73 8.14
N THR A 48 6.29 -2.46 7.33
CA THR A 48 4.92 -2.99 7.50
C THR A 48 4.45 -3.68 6.23
N ASP A 49 3.31 -4.39 6.31
CA ASP A 49 2.68 -4.99 5.14
C ASP A 49 3.66 -5.93 4.40
N GLY A 50 4.26 -6.89 5.13
CA GLY A 50 5.29 -7.79 4.59
C GLY A 50 6.61 -7.12 4.19
N GLY A 51 6.81 -5.82 4.49
CA GLY A 51 7.95 -5.03 4.02
C GLY A 51 7.71 -4.32 2.68
N ARG A 52 6.45 -4.25 2.23
CA ARG A 52 6.03 -3.47 1.06
C ARG A 52 5.88 -1.98 1.35
N TYR A 53 5.75 -1.61 2.62
CA TYR A 53 5.69 -0.22 3.08
C TYR A 53 6.66 0.03 4.23
N ASP A 54 7.12 1.28 4.31
CA ASP A 54 7.89 1.82 5.43
C ASP A 54 7.06 2.86 6.18
N VAL A 55 6.89 2.66 7.48
CA VAL A 55 6.28 3.64 8.37
C VAL A 55 7.36 4.38 9.14
N ASN A 56 7.52 5.66 8.84
CA ASN A 56 8.23 6.58 9.72
C ASN A 56 7.32 6.87 10.93
N VAL A 57 7.67 6.28 12.07
CA VAL A 57 6.84 6.32 13.27
C VAL A 57 6.79 7.73 13.85
N GLY A 58 7.89 8.48 13.79
CA GLY A 58 7.98 9.85 14.32
C GLY A 58 7.16 10.86 13.51
N ALA A 59 7.32 10.83 12.19
CA ALA A 59 6.60 11.70 11.25
C ALA A 59 5.14 11.28 11.01
N ARG A 60 4.72 10.09 11.49
CA ARG A 60 3.38 9.51 11.26
C ARG A 60 3.05 9.36 9.77
N LEU A 61 4.02 8.92 8.97
CA LEU A 61 3.89 8.73 7.52
C LEU A 61 4.28 7.32 7.08
N ARG A 62 3.44 6.70 6.25
CA ARG A 62 3.66 5.43 5.54
C ARG A 62 4.03 5.73 4.09
N ARG A 63 5.05 5.07 3.55
CA ARG A 63 5.49 5.19 2.15
C ARG A 63 5.62 3.82 1.51
N PRO A 64 5.27 3.63 0.23
CA PRO A 64 5.54 2.38 -0.48
C PRO A 64 7.04 2.19 -0.65
N VAL A 65 7.45 0.92 -0.75
CA VAL A 65 8.85 0.53 -0.98
C VAL A 65 9.09 0.29 -2.46
N TYR A 66 8.21 -0.46 -3.13
CA TYR A 66 8.49 -0.98 -4.47
C TYR A 66 7.95 -0.10 -5.60
N TRP A 67 6.78 0.50 -5.42
CA TRP A 67 6.11 1.42 -6.37
C TRP A 67 6.11 2.87 -5.87
N GLU A 68 5.62 3.78 -6.71
CA GLU A 68 5.39 5.19 -6.36
C GLU A 68 3.93 5.41 -5.92
N GLU A 69 3.74 6.06 -4.78
CA GLU A 69 2.44 6.40 -4.18
C GLU A 69 2.63 7.63 -3.28
N MET A 70 1.58 8.44 -3.11
CA MET A 70 1.63 9.54 -2.16
C MET A 70 1.74 9.00 -0.71
N PRO A 71 2.59 9.60 0.16
CA PRO A 71 2.71 9.16 1.54
C PRO A 71 1.38 9.22 2.29
N SER A 72 0.98 8.11 2.89
CA SER A 72 -0.26 7.97 3.67
C SER A 72 -0.03 8.35 5.13
N GLN A 73 -1.04 8.93 5.80
CA GLN A 73 -0.96 9.22 7.23
C GLN A 73 -1.08 7.94 8.06
N VAL A 74 -0.35 7.90 9.16
CA VAL A 74 -0.40 6.85 10.17
C VAL A 74 -0.89 7.43 11.49
N ARG A 75 -1.62 6.64 12.28
CA ARG A 75 -2.21 7.09 13.55
C ARG A 75 -2.20 5.98 14.59
N ARG A 76 -1.65 6.27 15.76
CA ARG A 76 -1.74 5.43 16.96
C ARG A 76 -3.02 5.78 17.70
N CYS A 77 -3.91 4.82 17.95
CA CYS A 77 -5.17 5.15 18.60
C CYS A 77 -5.69 4.10 19.59
N THR A 78 -6.39 4.58 20.61
CA THR A 78 -7.11 3.80 21.63
C THR A 78 -8.61 4.09 21.64
N TRP A 79 -9.08 5.07 20.86
CA TRP A 79 -10.45 5.57 20.88
C TRP A 79 -11.00 5.72 19.46
N PHE A 80 -12.22 5.26 19.25
CA PHE A 80 -12.83 5.17 17.94
C PHE A 80 -14.25 5.70 17.95
N TYR A 81 -14.72 6.19 16.81
CA TYR A 81 -16.15 6.42 16.58
C TYR A 81 -16.64 5.60 15.39
N LYS A 82 -17.90 5.16 15.45
CA LYS A 82 -18.59 4.52 14.32
C LYS A 82 -19.23 5.60 13.43
N LEU A 83 -19.04 5.50 12.12
CA LEU A 83 -19.76 6.33 11.15
C LEU A 83 -21.19 5.78 10.94
N GLU A 84 -22.17 6.67 10.76
CA GLU A 84 -23.54 6.24 10.47
C GLU A 84 -23.61 5.47 9.14
N GLY A 85 -24.40 4.39 9.12
CA GLY A 85 -24.55 3.51 7.95
C GLY A 85 -23.32 2.64 7.62
N GLN A 86 -22.21 2.77 8.35
CA GLN A 86 -20.99 2.02 8.08
C GLN A 86 -20.61 1.12 9.27
N ASN A 87 -20.20 -0.12 9.00
CA ASN A 87 -19.65 -1.02 10.01
C ASN A 87 -18.16 -0.76 10.33
N ARG A 88 -17.67 0.46 10.07
CA ARG A 88 -16.27 0.83 10.21
C ARG A 88 -16.05 1.80 11.37
N PHE A 89 -14.98 1.54 12.10
CA PHE A 89 -14.47 2.41 13.14
C PHE A 89 -13.45 3.39 12.56
N VAL A 90 -13.53 4.64 13.00
CA VAL A 90 -12.59 5.70 12.64
C VAL A 90 -11.78 6.09 13.88
N PRO A 91 -10.43 6.06 13.85
CA PRO A 91 -9.60 6.48 14.96
C PRO A 91 -9.71 7.99 15.20
N TYR A 92 -10.00 8.39 16.43
CA TYR A 92 -9.83 9.79 16.85
C TYR A 92 -8.37 10.23 16.71
N GLU A 93 -8.16 11.52 16.51
CA GLU A 93 -6.82 12.12 16.57
C GLU A 93 -6.16 11.83 17.93
N GLU A 94 -4.84 11.69 17.96
CA GLU A 94 -4.13 11.17 19.14
C GLU A 94 -4.33 12.06 20.38
N GLN A 95 -4.41 13.39 20.18
CA GLN A 95 -4.71 14.37 21.22
C GLN A 95 -6.15 14.22 21.75
N VAL A 96 -7.13 14.00 20.87
CA VAL A 96 -8.52 13.78 21.27
C VAL A 96 -8.66 12.43 22.01
N ALA A 97 -8.01 11.38 21.52
CA ALA A 97 -7.96 10.07 22.17
C ALA A 97 -7.28 10.14 23.56
N PHE A 98 -6.25 10.97 23.73
CA PHE A 98 -5.62 11.22 25.03
C PHE A 98 -6.58 11.87 26.03
N VAL A 99 -7.30 12.92 25.61
CA VAL A 99 -8.29 13.62 26.45
C VAL A 99 -9.46 12.70 26.82
N LEU A 100 -9.94 11.87 25.88
CA LEU A 100 -10.94 10.84 26.13
C LEU A 100 -10.46 9.81 27.16
N GLU A 101 -9.21 9.34 27.06
CA GLU A 101 -8.65 8.36 27.99
C GLU A 101 -8.50 8.91 29.42
N ASP A 102 -8.04 10.16 29.57
CA ASP A 102 -7.94 10.83 30.87
C ASP A 102 -9.33 11.04 31.52
N HIS A 103 -10.32 11.51 30.73
CA HIS A 103 -11.70 11.64 31.21
C HIS A 103 -12.28 10.29 31.64
N TYR A 104 -12.13 9.25 30.82
CA TYR A 104 -12.59 7.89 31.13
C TYR A 104 -11.95 7.35 32.42
N ARG A 105 -10.63 7.54 32.59
CA ARG A 105 -9.90 7.15 33.79
C ARG A 105 -10.44 7.88 35.04
N LYS A 106 -10.76 9.17 34.94
CA LYS A 106 -11.36 9.96 36.03
C LYS A 106 -12.78 9.48 36.37
N SER A 107 -13.63 9.23 35.38
CA SER A 107 -14.98 8.68 35.60
C SER A 107 -14.95 7.30 36.26
N ILE A 108 -14.06 6.40 35.82
CA ILE A 108 -13.86 5.09 36.46
C ILE A 108 -13.37 5.22 37.91
N ALA A 109 -12.47 6.16 38.21
CA ALA A 109 -11.91 6.32 39.55
C ALA A 109 -12.86 6.98 40.55
N THR A 110 -13.75 7.85 40.08
CA THR A 110 -14.68 8.63 40.92
C THR A 110 -16.10 8.09 40.95
N GLY A 111 -16.47 7.22 39.99
CA GLY A 111 -17.87 6.86 39.72
C GLY A 111 -18.70 7.99 39.09
N SER A 112 -18.08 9.13 38.74
CA SER A 112 -18.76 10.27 38.15
C SER A 112 -18.90 10.12 36.63
N TRP A 113 -20.10 9.73 36.20
CA TRP A 113 -20.51 9.59 34.80
C TRP A 113 -21.39 10.76 34.37
N HIS A 114 -21.81 10.79 33.10
CA HIS A 114 -22.74 11.79 32.53
C HIS A 114 -22.19 13.22 32.44
N GLN A 115 -20.89 13.42 32.71
CA GLN A 115 -20.22 14.69 32.46
C GLN A 115 -20.05 14.92 30.94
N ARG A 116 -20.14 16.19 30.53
CA ARG A 116 -19.91 16.65 29.16
C ARG A 116 -18.44 16.99 28.99
N LEU A 117 -17.77 16.27 28.10
CA LEU A 117 -16.42 16.56 27.66
C LEU A 117 -16.49 17.33 26.35
N GLU A 118 -16.21 18.63 26.40
CA GLU A 118 -16.15 19.47 25.19
C GLU A 118 -14.87 19.18 24.40
N LEU A 119 -15.04 19.03 23.08
CA LEU A 119 -14.00 18.82 22.08
C LEU A 119 -13.94 20.02 21.12
N PRO A 120 -12.83 20.20 20.37
CA PRO A 120 -12.70 21.29 19.40
C PRO A 120 -13.87 21.37 18.42
N GLY A 121 -14.33 22.59 18.13
CA GLY A 121 -15.40 22.86 17.17
C GLY A 121 -16.81 22.57 17.68
N ASN A 122 -17.10 22.86 18.97
CA ASN A 122 -18.42 22.70 19.60
C ASN A 122 -18.99 21.27 19.53
N GLN A 123 -18.09 20.29 19.61
CA GLN A 123 -18.39 18.86 19.70
C GLN A 123 -18.37 18.43 21.17
N THR A 124 -19.24 17.50 21.58
CA THR A 124 -19.31 17.06 22.98
C THR A 124 -19.34 15.54 23.09
N VAL A 125 -18.52 14.95 23.97
CA VAL A 125 -18.60 13.52 24.31
C VAL A 125 -19.19 13.33 25.70
N VAL A 126 -20.09 12.37 25.84
CA VAL A 126 -20.69 11.97 27.12
C VAL A 126 -20.46 10.49 27.36
N MET A 127 -19.96 10.15 28.55
CA MET A 127 -19.73 8.77 28.99
C MET A 127 -20.78 8.39 30.03
N HIS A 128 -21.67 7.46 29.70
CA HIS A 128 -22.74 7.00 30.60
C HIS A 128 -22.28 5.90 31.56
N ASN A 129 -21.37 5.05 31.09
CA ASN A 129 -20.70 3.98 31.85
C ASN A 129 -19.42 3.54 31.10
N SER A 130 -18.80 2.44 31.53
CA SER A 130 -17.57 1.88 30.93
C SER A 130 -17.67 1.48 29.45
N SER A 131 -18.89 1.31 28.92
CA SER A 131 -19.14 0.69 27.62
C SER A 131 -20.08 1.50 26.71
N VAL A 132 -20.82 2.46 27.28
CA VAL A 132 -21.80 3.31 26.56
C VAL A 132 -21.32 4.75 26.58
N MET A 133 -20.82 5.20 25.43
CA MET A 133 -20.18 6.51 25.24
C MET A 133 -20.62 7.08 23.89
N VAL A 134 -20.95 8.37 23.88
CA VAL A 134 -21.67 9.01 22.77
C VAL A 134 -21.03 10.35 22.42
N HIS A 135 -20.84 10.61 21.12
CA HIS A 135 -20.26 11.84 20.58
C HIS A 135 -21.32 12.64 19.83
N PHE A 136 -21.66 13.80 20.36
CA PHE A 136 -22.57 14.77 19.79
C PHE A 136 -21.77 15.72 18.89
N LEU A 137 -22.22 15.84 17.64
CA LEU A 137 -21.72 16.82 16.68
C LEU A 137 -22.45 18.16 16.88
N PRO A 138 -21.90 19.28 16.36
CA PRO A 138 -22.54 20.57 16.49
C PRO A 138 -23.90 20.55 15.81
N SER A 139 -24.93 21.04 16.49
CA SER A 139 -26.20 21.34 15.84
C SER A 139 -25.98 22.40 14.78
N SER A 140 -26.48 22.17 13.56
CA SER A 140 -26.64 23.25 12.58
C SER A 140 -27.41 24.40 13.22
N HIS A 141 -27.01 25.63 12.93
CA HIS A 141 -27.69 26.82 13.46
C HIS A 141 -29.21 26.73 13.21
N PRO A 142 -30.06 27.09 14.18
CA PRO A 142 -31.47 27.31 13.89
C PRO A 142 -31.59 28.42 12.83
N ASP A 143 -32.61 28.31 11.98
CA ASP A 143 -32.91 29.37 11.03
C ASP A 143 -33.40 30.65 11.74
N GLU A 144 -33.52 31.74 10.98
CA GLU A 144 -33.93 33.07 11.48
C GLU A 144 -35.33 33.06 12.14
N TRP A 145 -36.10 31.98 11.97
CA TRP A 145 -37.43 31.77 12.55
C TRP A 145 -37.44 30.83 13.76
N GLY A 146 -36.28 30.36 14.22
CA GLY A 146 -36.14 29.51 15.39
C GLY A 146 -36.50 28.04 15.17
N ASN A 147 -36.68 27.61 13.91
CA ASN A 147 -36.79 26.18 13.61
C ASN A 147 -35.38 25.57 13.60
N VAL A 148 -35.18 24.56 14.44
CA VAL A 148 -34.14 23.57 14.21
C VAL A 148 -34.59 22.68 13.06
N SER A 149 -33.98 22.87 11.88
CA SER A 149 -34.18 21.97 10.74
C SER A 149 -33.90 20.52 11.17
N GLU A 150 -34.58 19.53 10.57
CA GLU A 150 -34.50 18.10 10.93
C GLU A 150 -33.12 17.43 10.65
N GLY A 151 -32.06 18.23 10.48
CA GLY A 151 -30.66 17.83 10.35
C GLY A 151 -29.92 17.72 11.68
N GLN A 152 -30.56 17.28 12.78
CA GLN A 152 -29.82 16.87 13.98
C GLN A 152 -28.87 15.72 13.59
N SER A 153 -27.58 16.05 13.44
CA SER A 153 -26.56 15.07 13.09
C SER A 153 -26.52 14.00 14.17
N ARG A 154 -26.85 12.75 13.81
CA ARG A 154 -27.08 11.69 14.79
C ARG A 154 -25.83 11.48 15.66
N PRO A 155 -25.98 11.34 16.98
CA PRO A 155 -24.85 11.13 17.86
C PRO A 155 -24.09 9.86 17.48
N ARG A 156 -22.76 9.98 17.34
CA ARG A 156 -21.89 8.86 16.96
C ARG A 156 -21.61 7.99 18.19
N VAL A 157 -21.59 6.67 17.99
CA VAL A 157 -21.16 5.72 19.04
C VAL A 157 -19.64 5.80 19.20
N VAL A 158 -19.18 5.98 20.43
CA VAL A 158 -17.76 6.01 20.81
C VAL A 158 -17.37 4.68 21.43
N LYS A 159 -16.18 4.17 21.06
CA LYS A 159 -15.62 2.91 21.57
C LYS A 159 -14.18 3.10 22.02
N ARG A 160 -13.78 2.33 23.02
CA ARG A 160 -12.43 2.30 23.60
C ARG A 160 -11.81 0.94 23.32
N GLY A 161 -10.64 0.94 22.69
CA GLY A 161 -9.96 -0.26 22.21
C GLY A 161 -10.55 -0.83 20.93
N VAL A 162 -9.92 -1.90 20.44
CA VAL A 162 -10.24 -2.55 19.16
C VAL A 162 -10.99 -3.88 19.29
N THR A 163 -11.49 -4.23 20.47
CA THR A 163 -12.15 -5.53 20.74
C THR A 163 -13.41 -5.77 19.90
N GLU A 164 -14.07 -4.71 19.42
CA GLU A 164 -15.23 -4.78 18.52
C GLU A 164 -14.85 -4.58 17.03
N VAL A 165 -13.56 -4.57 16.70
CA VAL A 165 -13.06 -4.47 15.32
C VAL A 165 -12.80 -5.88 14.80
N ASP A 166 -13.86 -6.56 14.36
CA ASP A 166 -13.84 -7.97 13.92
C ASP A 166 -12.97 -8.28 12.67
N THR A 167 -12.17 -7.31 12.19
CA THR A 167 -11.48 -7.34 10.89
C THR A 167 -10.00 -6.96 10.99
N ILE A 168 -9.34 -7.17 12.15
CA ILE A 168 -7.89 -6.96 12.28
C ILE A 168 -7.18 -8.28 12.01
N GLU A 169 -6.34 -8.31 10.99
CA GLU A 169 -5.57 -9.49 10.60
C GLU A 169 -4.39 -9.74 11.55
N GLU A 170 -3.96 -10.99 11.69
CA GLU A 170 -2.79 -11.34 12.52
C GLU A 170 -1.48 -10.76 11.97
N GLY A 171 -1.34 -10.68 10.65
CA GLY A 171 -0.12 -10.28 9.93
C GLY A 171 0.38 -11.35 8.97
N GLU A 172 1.48 -11.09 8.28
CA GLU A 172 2.11 -12.00 7.32
C GLU A 172 3.39 -12.65 7.91
N PRO A 173 3.71 -13.92 7.58
CA PRO A 173 4.99 -14.51 7.93
C PRO A 173 6.15 -13.72 7.29
N SER A 174 7.24 -13.50 8.02
CA SER A 174 8.41 -12.78 7.50
C SER A 174 9.13 -13.52 6.37
N GLN A 175 9.18 -14.86 6.44
CA GLN A 175 9.80 -15.72 5.44
C GLN A 175 9.05 -15.67 4.10
N ILE A 176 9.82 -15.52 3.01
CA ILE A 176 9.35 -15.50 1.63
C ILE A 176 10.03 -16.65 0.88
N ASP A 177 9.25 -17.59 0.34
CA ASP A 177 9.77 -18.76 -0.40
C ASP A 177 9.75 -18.53 -1.92
N HIS A 178 8.87 -17.64 -2.38
CA HIS A 178 8.64 -17.38 -3.79
C HIS A 178 8.44 -15.88 -4.02
N LEU A 179 9.14 -15.32 -5.01
CA LEU A 179 8.96 -13.95 -5.48
C LEU A 179 8.37 -13.98 -6.90
N VAL A 180 7.26 -13.29 -7.11
CA VAL A 180 6.56 -13.22 -8.41
C VAL A 180 6.53 -11.79 -8.91
N PHE A 181 7.24 -11.51 -10.01
CA PHE A 181 7.10 -10.24 -10.72
C PHE A 181 5.88 -10.29 -11.63
N VAL A 182 4.95 -9.36 -11.43
CA VAL A 182 3.69 -9.32 -12.17
C VAL A 182 3.72 -8.16 -13.17
N VAL A 183 3.86 -8.51 -14.44
CA VAL A 183 3.77 -7.57 -15.57
C VAL A 183 2.32 -7.52 -16.01
N HIS A 184 1.62 -6.44 -15.64
CA HIS A 184 0.29 -6.14 -16.16
C HIS A 184 0.40 -5.48 -17.55
N GLY A 185 -0.64 -5.63 -18.37
CA GLY A 185 -0.61 -5.27 -19.78
C GLY A 185 -1.43 -4.04 -20.20
N VAL A 186 -2.07 -3.33 -19.27
CA VAL A 186 -3.03 -2.25 -19.64
C VAL A 186 -3.02 -1.13 -18.61
N GLY A 187 -2.53 0.05 -18.97
CA GLY A 187 -2.80 1.28 -18.22
C GLY A 187 -2.36 1.30 -16.75
N SER A 188 -2.89 2.28 -16.02
CA SER A 188 -2.85 2.32 -14.54
C SER A 188 -3.93 1.47 -13.87
N VAL A 189 -4.75 0.77 -14.66
CA VAL A 189 -5.98 0.08 -14.22
C VAL A 189 -5.92 -1.42 -14.53
N CYS A 190 -6.08 -2.24 -13.51
CA CYS A 190 -5.92 -3.69 -13.56
C CYS A 190 -7.23 -4.46 -13.83
N ASP A 191 -8.41 -3.92 -13.49
CA ASP A 191 -9.68 -4.64 -13.57
C ASP A 191 -10.89 -3.78 -13.99
N PHE A 192 -12.04 -4.42 -14.21
CA PHE A 192 -13.32 -3.76 -14.53
C PHE A 192 -13.86 -2.83 -13.43
N ARG A 193 -13.21 -2.77 -12.26
CA ARG A 193 -13.56 -1.88 -11.14
C ARG A 193 -12.66 -0.65 -11.10
N PHE A 194 -11.77 -0.46 -12.07
CA PHE A 194 -10.83 0.65 -12.17
C PHE A 194 -9.81 0.70 -11.03
N ARG A 195 -9.45 -0.46 -10.46
CA ARG A 195 -8.42 -0.59 -9.41
C ARG A 195 -7.02 -0.61 -9.98
N SER A 196 -6.03 -0.22 -9.18
CA SER A 196 -4.62 -0.30 -9.58
C SER A 196 -4.10 -1.74 -9.55
N VAL A 197 -2.90 -1.97 -10.11
CA VAL A 197 -2.26 -3.30 -10.08
C VAL A 197 -1.93 -3.69 -8.63
N GLU A 198 -1.48 -2.74 -7.82
CA GLU A 198 -1.16 -2.90 -6.40
C GLU A 198 -2.37 -3.42 -5.61
N GLU A 199 -3.56 -2.83 -5.80
CA GLU A 199 -4.80 -3.26 -5.14
C GLU A 199 -5.25 -4.66 -5.57
N CYS A 200 -5.06 -5.03 -6.84
CA CYS A 200 -5.33 -6.39 -7.30
C CYS A 200 -4.31 -7.41 -6.76
N LEU A 201 -3.05 -7.00 -6.56
CA LEU A 201 -2.04 -7.85 -5.94
C LEU A 201 -2.27 -8.04 -4.44
N ASP A 202 -2.86 -7.07 -3.73
CA ASP A 202 -3.28 -7.26 -2.34
C ASP A 202 -4.32 -8.39 -2.23
N ASP A 203 -5.35 -8.43 -3.09
CA ASP A 203 -6.30 -9.54 -3.14
C ASP A 203 -5.59 -10.89 -3.38
N ILE A 204 -4.63 -10.93 -4.32
CA ILE A 204 -3.86 -12.14 -4.65
C ILE A 204 -2.99 -12.59 -3.47
N ARG A 205 -2.34 -11.67 -2.74
CA ARG A 205 -1.58 -11.95 -1.51
C ARG A 205 -2.48 -12.53 -0.42
N HIS A 206 -3.65 -11.93 -0.18
CA HIS A 206 -4.63 -12.45 0.80
C HIS A 206 -5.11 -13.86 0.44
N ILE A 207 -5.41 -14.13 -0.83
CA ILE A 207 -5.81 -15.46 -1.31
C ILE A 207 -4.68 -16.47 -1.15
N ALA A 208 -3.46 -16.12 -1.59
CA ALA A 208 -2.29 -16.99 -1.48
C ALA A 208 -1.96 -17.33 -0.02
N LEU A 209 -1.96 -16.34 0.88
CA LEU A 209 -1.75 -16.54 2.30
C LEU A 209 -2.87 -17.38 2.94
N GLY A 210 -4.12 -17.18 2.53
CA GLY A 210 -5.26 -18.00 2.93
C GLY A 210 -5.08 -19.47 2.57
N LEU A 211 -4.64 -19.76 1.34
CA LEU A 211 -4.35 -21.11 0.84
C LEU A 211 -3.16 -21.75 1.57
N VAL A 212 -2.08 -21.00 1.83
CA VAL A 212 -0.95 -21.48 2.64
C VAL A 212 -1.42 -21.83 4.05
N ARG A 213 -2.25 -21.00 4.69
CA ARG A 213 -2.79 -21.27 6.02
C ARG A 213 -3.73 -22.47 6.07
N SER A 214 -4.61 -22.64 5.08
CA SER A 214 -5.59 -23.74 5.06
C SER A 214 -4.99 -25.10 4.71
N HIS A 215 -4.08 -25.15 3.73
CA HIS A 215 -3.51 -26.42 3.23
C HIS A 215 -2.14 -26.77 3.84
N PHE A 216 -1.37 -25.77 4.29
CA PHE A 216 0.00 -25.94 4.79
C PHE A 216 0.21 -25.35 6.20
N GLY A 217 -0.87 -25.12 6.96
CA GLY A 217 -0.82 -24.44 8.26
C GLY A 217 0.09 -25.09 9.32
N GLY A 218 0.33 -26.40 9.27
CA GLY A 218 1.33 -27.06 10.12
C GLY A 218 2.76 -26.64 9.76
N PRO A 219 3.27 -27.02 8.56
CA PRO A 219 4.58 -26.60 8.07
C PRO A 219 4.82 -25.08 8.10
N SER A 220 3.80 -24.26 7.85
CA SER A 220 3.92 -22.80 7.91
C SER A 220 4.13 -22.27 9.33
N ARG A 221 3.41 -22.82 10.34
CA ARG A 221 3.64 -22.47 11.75
C ARG A 221 4.97 -22.99 12.30
N GLU A 222 5.53 -24.02 11.68
CA GLU A 222 6.87 -24.55 11.97
C GLU A 222 8.00 -23.80 11.23
N GLY A 223 7.70 -22.76 10.44
CA GLY A 223 8.71 -22.00 9.68
C GLY A 223 9.37 -22.81 8.55
N ARG A 224 8.67 -23.83 8.01
CA ARG A 224 9.14 -24.60 6.85
C ARG A 224 8.59 -24.11 5.52
N ILE A 225 7.48 -23.37 5.56
CA ILE A 225 6.81 -22.79 4.39
C ILE A 225 6.46 -21.34 4.71
N GLY A 226 7.11 -20.42 4.00
CA GLY A 226 6.87 -18.99 4.02
C GLY A 226 5.69 -18.57 3.14
N ARG A 227 5.67 -17.28 2.78
CA ARG A 227 4.66 -16.71 1.87
C ARG A 227 5.18 -16.60 0.44
N VAL A 228 4.25 -16.43 -0.50
CA VAL A 228 4.53 -15.97 -1.86
C VAL A 228 4.41 -14.45 -1.86
N GLU A 229 5.47 -13.74 -2.24
CA GLU A 229 5.44 -12.30 -2.44
C GLU A 229 5.23 -11.97 -3.91
N PHE A 230 4.38 -10.98 -4.18
CA PHE A 230 4.07 -10.53 -5.53
C PHE A 230 4.49 -9.06 -5.65
N LEU A 231 5.22 -8.68 -6.70
CA LEU A 231 5.60 -7.29 -6.95
C LEU A 231 5.06 -6.80 -8.31
N PRO A 232 4.35 -5.66 -8.36
CA PRO A 232 3.91 -5.08 -9.62
C PRO A 232 5.11 -4.52 -10.39
N VAL A 233 5.18 -4.80 -11.68
CA VAL A 233 6.15 -4.20 -12.60
C VAL A 233 5.46 -3.05 -13.32
N SER A 234 5.66 -1.82 -12.84
CA SER A 234 5.01 -0.63 -13.40
C SER A 234 5.85 -0.03 -14.53
N TRP A 235 5.28 0.02 -15.74
CA TRP A 235 5.97 0.51 -16.94
C TRP A 235 5.17 1.55 -17.73
N HIS A 236 3.84 1.54 -17.60
CA HIS A 236 2.93 2.43 -18.35
C HIS A 236 3.17 3.92 -18.02
N SER A 237 3.37 4.27 -16.75
CA SER A 237 3.63 5.66 -16.32
C SER A 237 4.93 6.23 -16.89
N THR A 238 5.95 5.39 -17.12
CA THR A 238 7.23 5.79 -17.71
C THR A 238 7.04 6.26 -19.17
N LEU A 239 6.22 5.55 -19.94
CA LEU A 239 5.93 5.85 -21.35
C LEU A 239 4.96 7.03 -21.53
N HIS A 240 3.97 7.14 -20.64
CA HIS A 240 2.99 8.24 -20.62
C HIS A 240 3.48 9.48 -19.86
N SER A 241 4.73 9.50 -19.41
CA SER A 241 5.34 10.69 -18.81
C SER A 241 5.34 11.86 -19.81
N ASP A 242 5.11 13.09 -19.33
CA ASP A 242 5.04 14.31 -20.17
C ASP A 242 6.31 14.52 -21.04
N ALA A 243 7.43 13.88 -20.67
CA ALA A 243 8.69 13.87 -21.41
C ALA A 243 8.60 13.23 -22.81
N THR A 244 7.70 12.27 -23.04
CA THR A 244 7.51 11.65 -24.37
C THR A 244 6.64 12.51 -25.28
N GLY A 245 5.87 13.47 -24.73
CA GLY A 245 4.97 14.35 -25.47
C GLY A 245 3.75 13.67 -26.11
N ILE A 246 3.65 12.34 -25.98
CA ILE A 246 2.62 11.47 -26.57
C ILE A 246 1.23 11.90 -26.10
N ASP A 247 1.06 12.02 -24.78
CA ASP A 247 -0.16 12.44 -24.10
C ASP A 247 -0.70 13.80 -24.60
N ARG A 248 0.22 14.73 -24.89
CA ARG A 248 -0.12 16.04 -25.43
C ARG A 248 -0.61 15.95 -26.87
N ALA A 249 0.03 15.15 -27.72
CA ALA A 249 -0.42 14.91 -29.10
C ALA A 249 -1.82 14.28 -29.13
N LEU A 250 -2.09 13.34 -28.23
CA LEU A 250 -3.37 12.61 -28.13
C LEU A 250 -4.54 13.50 -27.69
N ARG A 251 -4.30 14.45 -26.78
CA ARG A 251 -5.29 15.47 -26.39
C ARG A 251 -5.75 16.35 -27.56
N HIS A 252 -4.97 16.45 -28.64
CA HIS A 252 -5.34 17.20 -29.85
C HIS A 252 -6.16 16.39 -30.86
N ILE A 253 -6.10 15.04 -30.85
CA ILE A 253 -6.84 14.17 -31.79
C ILE A 253 -8.04 13.44 -31.17
N THR A 254 -8.15 13.39 -29.84
CA THR A 254 -9.30 12.75 -29.17
C THR A 254 -10.48 13.72 -29.00
N LEU A 255 -11.66 13.33 -29.49
CA LEU A 255 -12.87 14.15 -29.44
C LEU A 255 -13.27 14.51 -28.00
N GLN A 256 -13.57 15.80 -27.76
CA GLN A 256 -13.89 16.31 -26.42
C GLN A 256 -15.20 15.75 -25.83
N SER A 257 -16.13 15.30 -26.67
CA SER A 257 -17.50 14.93 -26.32
C SER A 257 -17.70 13.58 -25.62
N ILE A 258 -16.70 12.68 -25.57
CA ILE A 258 -16.85 11.34 -24.97
C ILE A 258 -15.69 11.02 -23.99
N PRO A 259 -15.73 11.51 -22.73
CA PRO A 259 -14.62 11.36 -21.80
C PRO A 259 -14.33 9.90 -21.38
N LYS A 260 -15.35 9.04 -21.24
CA LYS A 260 -15.16 7.62 -20.89
C LYS A 260 -14.46 6.82 -22.00
N LEU A 261 -14.84 7.06 -23.25
CA LEU A 261 -14.18 6.44 -24.41
C LEU A 261 -12.77 6.96 -24.58
N ARG A 262 -12.52 8.26 -24.29
CA ARG A 262 -11.16 8.83 -24.31
C ARG A 262 -10.24 8.12 -23.31
N HIS A 263 -10.68 7.91 -22.07
CA HIS A 263 -9.90 7.13 -21.09
C HIS A 263 -9.58 5.73 -21.62
N PHE A 264 -10.58 4.96 -22.05
CA PHE A 264 -10.33 3.63 -22.61
C PHE A 264 -9.41 3.63 -23.85
N THR A 265 -9.55 4.60 -24.76
CA THR A 265 -8.66 4.72 -25.91
C THR A 265 -7.23 5.04 -25.48
N ASN A 266 -7.04 6.03 -24.60
CA ASN A 266 -5.72 6.47 -24.18
C ASN A 266 -5.01 5.43 -23.29
N ASP A 267 -5.72 4.86 -22.33
CA ASP A 267 -5.18 4.04 -21.25
C ASP A 267 -5.17 2.53 -21.61
N THR A 268 -5.57 2.15 -22.83
CA THR A 268 -5.64 0.74 -23.26
C THR A 268 -5.37 0.52 -24.75
N LEU A 269 -6.04 1.25 -25.64
CA LEU A 269 -5.86 1.04 -27.08
C LEU A 269 -4.44 1.45 -27.52
N LEU A 270 -3.90 2.50 -26.92
CA LEU A 270 -2.56 3.00 -27.25
C LEU A 270 -1.43 2.08 -26.82
N ASP A 271 -1.48 1.49 -25.62
CA ASP A 271 -0.47 0.52 -25.17
C ASP A 271 -0.31 -0.61 -26.21
N ILE A 272 -1.43 -1.12 -26.73
CA ILE A 272 -1.46 -2.12 -27.79
C ILE A 272 -0.87 -1.56 -29.09
N LEU A 273 -1.29 -0.37 -29.53
CA LEU A 273 -0.79 0.25 -30.76
C LEU A 273 0.72 0.55 -30.70
N PHE A 274 1.24 0.99 -29.54
CA PHE A 274 2.66 1.16 -29.31
C PHE A 274 3.40 -0.17 -29.34
N TYR A 275 2.87 -1.23 -28.71
CA TYR A 275 3.49 -2.55 -28.80
C TYR A 275 3.51 -3.12 -30.23
N THR A 276 2.51 -2.80 -31.07
CA THR A 276 2.56 -3.17 -32.50
C THR A 276 3.55 -2.36 -33.33
N SER A 277 4.14 -1.30 -32.78
CA SER A 277 5.18 -0.49 -33.45
C SER A 277 6.57 -0.96 -33.04
N PRO A 278 7.45 -1.39 -33.97
CA PRO A 278 8.76 -1.96 -33.63
C PRO A 278 9.65 -1.08 -32.75
N VAL A 279 9.54 0.26 -32.89
CA VAL A 279 10.34 1.21 -32.11
C VAL A 279 9.86 1.29 -30.65
N TYR A 280 8.55 1.37 -30.43
CA TYR A 280 7.99 1.47 -29.08
C TYR A 280 7.97 0.11 -28.36
N CYS A 281 7.83 -1.00 -29.09
CA CYS A 281 7.96 -2.36 -28.55
C CYS A 281 9.29 -2.55 -27.81
N GLN A 282 10.43 -2.22 -28.44
CA GLN A 282 11.73 -2.31 -27.78
C GLN A 282 11.80 -1.42 -26.53
N THR A 283 11.27 -0.19 -26.60
CA THR A 283 11.24 0.72 -25.42
C THR A 283 10.40 0.14 -24.27
N ILE A 284 9.26 -0.50 -24.56
CA ILE A 284 8.43 -1.19 -23.56
C ILE A 284 9.21 -2.35 -22.93
N VAL A 285 9.82 -3.20 -23.76
CA VAL A 285 10.62 -4.36 -23.34
C VAL A 285 11.80 -3.94 -22.45
N ASP A 286 12.57 -2.94 -22.87
CA ASP A 286 13.73 -2.41 -22.11
C ASP A 286 13.29 -1.79 -20.78
N THR A 287 12.17 -1.08 -20.77
CA THR A 287 11.58 -0.48 -19.56
C THR A 287 11.16 -1.57 -18.57
N VAL A 288 10.42 -2.58 -19.02
CA VAL A 288 9.96 -3.70 -18.18
C VAL A 288 11.13 -4.53 -17.66
N GLY A 289 12.15 -4.80 -18.48
CA GLY A 289 13.38 -5.46 -18.06
C GLY A 289 14.16 -4.67 -17.00
N SER A 290 14.33 -3.36 -17.22
CA SER A 290 15.00 -2.46 -16.28
C SER A 290 14.25 -2.35 -14.95
N GLU A 291 12.92 -2.28 -15.00
CA GLU A 291 12.07 -2.18 -13.82
C GLU A 291 12.09 -3.48 -13.00
N MET A 292 12.03 -4.66 -13.63
CA MET A 292 12.21 -5.94 -12.94
C MET A 292 13.58 -6.01 -12.25
N ASN A 293 14.66 -5.58 -12.91
CA ASN A 293 16.00 -5.54 -12.32
C ASN A 293 16.09 -4.55 -11.14
N ARG A 294 15.44 -3.38 -11.23
CA ARG A 294 15.35 -2.40 -10.13
C ARG A 294 14.61 -2.99 -8.94
N LEU A 295 13.44 -3.60 -9.17
CA LEU A 295 12.62 -4.22 -8.14
C LEU A 295 13.33 -5.40 -7.47
N HIS A 296 13.98 -6.27 -8.25
CA HIS A 296 14.81 -7.36 -7.74
C HIS A 296 15.95 -6.85 -6.86
N SER A 297 16.71 -5.86 -7.31
CA SER A 297 17.81 -5.29 -6.53
C SER A 297 17.33 -4.72 -5.19
N LYS A 298 16.21 -3.98 -5.20
CA LYS A 298 15.59 -3.41 -4.00
C LYS A 298 14.99 -4.46 -3.07
N PHE A 299 14.48 -5.56 -3.63
CA PHE A 299 14.00 -6.70 -2.85
C PHE A 299 15.15 -7.43 -2.15
N MET A 300 16.26 -7.69 -2.86
CA MET A 300 17.45 -8.34 -2.29
C MET A 300 18.17 -7.46 -1.25
N GLU A 301 18.19 -6.14 -1.42
CA GLU A 301 18.68 -5.19 -0.40
C GLU A 301 17.95 -5.38 0.95
N ARG A 302 16.64 -5.66 0.91
CA ARG A 302 15.78 -5.83 2.09
C ARG A 302 15.68 -7.26 2.59
N ASN A 303 15.92 -8.24 1.71
CA ASN A 303 15.83 -9.67 1.99
C ASN A 303 17.15 -10.36 1.59
N PRO A 304 18.29 -10.02 2.22
CA PRO A 304 19.60 -10.51 1.82
C PRO A 304 19.77 -12.03 2.00
N GLU A 305 18.93 -12.66 2.82
CA GLU A 305 18.90 -14.11 3.04
C GLU A 305 17.91 -14.85 2.10
N PHE A 306 17.26 -14.14 1.17
CA PHE A 306 16.33 -14.75 0.23
C PHE A 306 17.06 -15.74 -0.70
N SER A 307 16.62 -17.00 -0.63
CA SER A 307 17.12 -18.12 -1.44
C SER A 307 15.97 -18.90 -2.09
N GLY A 308 14.78 -18.28 -2.16
CA GLY A 308 13.58 -18.83 -2.79
C GLY A 308 13.61 -18.77 -4.31
N THR A 309 12.50 -19.17 -4.94
CA THR A 309 12.40 -19.12 -6.42
C THR A 309 11.85 -17.78 -6.90
N ILE A 310 12.28 -17.35 -8.08
CA ILE A 310 11.72 -16.19 -8.79
C ILE A 310 10.84 -16.70 -9.94
N ALA A 311 9.65 -16.11 -10.09
CA ALA A 311 8.74 -16.38 -11.19
C ALA A 311 8.24 -15.07 -11.83
N LEU A 312 7.80 -15.16 -13.08
CA LEU A 312 7.22 -14.05 -13.83
C LEU A 312 5.75 -14.39 -14.14
N ALA A 313 4.85 -13.43 -13.94
CA ALA A 313 3.43 -13.57 -14.26
C ALA A 313 3.00 -12.43 -15.19
N GLY A 314 2.53 -12.78 -16.38
CA GLY A 314 2.01 -11.82 -17.35
C GLY A 314 0.50 -11.81 -17.37
N HIS A 315 -0.10 -10.63 -17.41
CA HIS A 315 -1.54 -10.46 -17.64
C HIS A 315 -1.81 -9.57 -18.86
N SER A 316 -2.75 -9.96 -19.72
CA SER A 316 -3.05 -9.25 -20.97
C SER A 316 -1.79 -9.08 -21.85
N LEU A 317 -1.53 -7.88 -22.38
CA LEU A 317 -0.29 -7.53 -23.11
C LEU A 317 0.99 -7.87 -22.32
N GLY A 318 0.96 -7.86 -20.99
CA GLY A 318 2.10 -8.25 -20.14
C GLY A 318 2.54 -9.69 -20.36
N SER A 319 1.65 -10.58 -20.79
CA SER A 319 1.99 -11.94 -21.23
C SER A 319 2.81 -11.96 -22.53
N LEU A 320 2.52 -11.03 -23.46
CA LEU A 320 3.28 -10.91 -24.72
C LEU A 320 4.63 -10.24 -24.47
N ILE A 321 4.66 -9.17 -23.66
CA ILE A 321 5.91 -8.50 -23.24
C ILE A 321 6.86 -9.51 -22.57
N LEU A 322 6.36 -10.32 -21.63
CA LEU A 322 7.16 -11.37 -20.99
C LEU A 322 7.57 -12.49 -21.96
N TYR A 323 6.69 -12.89 -22.88
CA TYR A 323 7.03 -13.88 -23.91
C TYR A 323 8.17 -13.39 -24.80
N ASP A 324 8.12 -12.13 -25.26
CA ASP A 324 9.16 -11.56 -26.11
C ASP A 324 10.45 -11.32 -25.33
N ILE A 325 10.40 -10.87 -24.07
CA ILE A 325 11.58 -10.81 -23.18
C ILE A 325 12.24 -12.18 -23.09
N LEU A 326 11.47 -13.23 -22.75
CA LEU A 326 12.01 -14.58 -22.54
C LEU A 326 12.49 -15.24 -23.83
N SER A 327 11.80 -15.02 -24.95
CA SER A 327 12.15 -15.61 -26.26
C SER A 327 13.40 -14.97 -26.89
N HIS A 328 13.77 -13.77 -26.46
CA HIS A 328 14.96 -13.05 -26.92
C HIS A 328 16.04 -12.91 -25.84
N GLN A 329 15.97 -13.70 -24.76
CA GLN A 329 17.13 -13.92 -23.89
C GLN A 329 18.18 -14.68 -24.72
N GLY A 330 19.23 -13.96 -25.12
CA GLY A 330 20.36 -14.58 -25.83
C GLY A 330 20.98 -15.69 -24.98
N ASP A 331 21.49 -16.74 -25.64
CA ASP A 331 22.18 -17.83 -24.96
C ASP A 331 23.29 -17.26 -24.07
N THR A 332 23.28 -17.63 -22.79
CA THR A 332 24.18 -17.08 -21.75
C THR A 332 25.66 -17.43 -21.95
N GLY A 333 26.02 -18.06 -23.08
CA GLY A 333 27.40 -18.29 -23.50
C GLY A 333 28.11 -17.05 -24.06
N ASP A 334 27.42 -16.13 -24.74
CA ASP A 334 28.10 -15.06 -25.49
C ASP A 334 28.59 -13.89 -24.62
N VAL A 335 27.94 -13.62 -23.49
CA VAL A 335 28.30 -12.49 -22.61
C VAL A 335 29.67 -12.69 -21.92
N LEU A 336 30.07 -13.95 -21.67
CA LEU A 336 31.36 -14.26 -21.02
C LEU A 336 32.57 -14.23 -21.98
N VAL A 337 32.34 -14.18 -23.29
CA VAL A 337 33.42 -14.17 -24.30
C VAL A 337 33.86 -12.74 -24.64
N ALA A 338 32.98 -11.75 -24.48
CA ALA A 338 33.22 -10.36 -24.88
C ALA A 338 34.29 -9.61 -24.07
N GLU A 339 34.64 -10.05 -22.86
CA GLU A 339 35.66 -9.38 -22.02
C GLU A 339 37.11 -9.82 -22.31
N GLN A 340 37.35 -10.84 -23.15
CA GLN A 340 38.72 -11.24 -23.53
C GLN A 340 39.17 -10.60 -24.83
N SER A 341 39.60 -9.33 -24.74
CA SER A 341 40.38 -8.69 -25.81
C SER A 341 41.67 -9.50 -26.09
N PRO A 342 42.03 -9.76 -27.35
CA PRO A 342 43.22 -10.55 -27.67
C PRO A 342 44.50 -9.80 -27.29
N VAL A 343 45.38 -10.49 -26.56
CA VAL A 343 46.73 -10.01 -26.24
C VAL A 343 47.51 -9.77 -27.54
N PRO A 344 48.28 -8.67 -27.69
CA PRO A 344 49.06 -8.45 -28.90
C PRO A 344 50.17 -9.49 -29.03
N THR A 345 50.16 -10.27 -30.10
CA THR A 345 51.22 -11.24 -30.39
C THR A 345 52.55 -10.52 -30.56
N THR A 346 53.55 -10.89 -29.78
CA THR A 346 54.92 -10.37 -29.89
C THR A 346 55.56 -10.78 -31.22
N ALA A 347 56.31 -9.85 -31.81
CA ALA A 347 56.92 -10.01 -33.13
C ALA A 347 58.01 -11.11 -33.16
N GLU A 348 58.06 -11.87 -34.25
CA GLU A 348 59.19 -12.73 -34.57
C GLU A 348 60.42 -11.90 -35.01
N PRO A 349 61.65 -12.35 -34.70
CA PRO A 349 62.86 -11.68 -35.15
C PRO A 349 63.17 -11.99 -36.63
N VAL A 350 63.61 -10.98 -37.36
CA VAL A 350 64.11 -11.12 -38.73
C VAL A 350 65.52 -11.73 -38.72
N GLU A 351 65.68 -12.91 -39.30
CA GLU A 351 66.99 -13.41 -39.75
C GLU A 351 67.20 -13.06 -41.23
N LEU A 352 68.33 -12.41 -41.52
CA LEU A 352 68.93 -12.26 -42.85
C LEU A 352 70.21 -13.11 -42.89
N PRO A 353 70.51 -13.70 -44.05
CA PRO A 353 71.60 -13.15 -44.87
C PRO A 353 71.13 -12.53 -46.19
#